data_AF-A0A164IU69-F1
#
_entry.id   AF-A0A164IU69-F1
#
_cell.length_a   1.000
_cell.length_b   1.000
_cell.length_c   1.000
_cell.angle_alpha   90.00
_cell.angle_beta   90.00
_cell.angle_gamma   90.00
#
_symmetry.space_group_name_H-M   'P 1'
#
loop_
_entity.id
_entity.type
_entity.pdbx_description
1 polymer ?
#
loop_
_entity_poly.entity_id
_entity_poly.type
_entity_poly.pdbx_seq_one_letter_code
_entity_poly.pdbx_strand_id
1 'polypeptide(L)'
;HLYGSSETEIHKNIIKKNPVNLQKIDGKLREIYEDNLLQKMLEYDPQKRITSKGVVEQLKSIREKLARKEEELRQLCASDSQVELVNKIQDLSRYGINMNAKGNDGWNALHSLCRYNSYVNKIDSINLLIELGLDVHATSNNGRNALHIVCRFNSTANVIDAIQMLLQLGIDVNAKDDDGCNALHHLCENHSSAYLDDAILILMKCGINMNAKGNDGCNALHSLCRYNSDVNLIDSIKLLIELGLDVHATSNKGWNALHIVCRFNSTANVIEAIQMLLQLGIDVNAKDDDGCNALHHLCENHSSANLVGAI
;
A
#
# COMPACT_ATOMS: atom_id res chain seq x y z
N HIS A 1 4.92 -9.38 37.54
CA HIS A 1 6.29 -9.93 37.71
C HIS A 1 6.27 -11.43 37.35
N LEU A 2 7.39 -12.03 36.96
CA LEU A 2 7.44 -13.45 36.54
C LEU A 2 6.88 -14.42 37.60
N TYR A 3 7.14 -14.09 38.86
CA TYR A 3 6.76 -14.88 40.03
C TYR A 3 5.43 -14.45 40.66
N GLY A 4 4.66 -13.55 40.07
CA GLY A 4 3.36 -13.17 40.64
C GLY A 4 2.92 -11.74 40.34
N SER A 5 1.77 -11.41 40.90
CA SER A 5 1.10 -10.12 40.76
C SER A 5 1.25 -9.23 42.00
N SER A 6 1.46 -9.82 43.19
CA SER A 6 1.71 -9.12 44.45
C SER A 6 3.10 -9.41 45.01
N GLU A 7 3.62 -8.52 45.84
CA GLU A 7 4.97 -8.62 46.41
C GLU A 7 5.17 -9.90 47.26
N THR A 8 4.19 -10.25 48.07
CA THR A 8 4.17 -11.50 48.87
C THR A 8 4.12 -12.75 48.00
N GLU A 9 3.32 -12.73 46.93
CA GLU A 9 3.25 -13.81 45.96
C GLU A 9 4.58 -13.98 45.21
N ILE A 10 5.15 -12.86 44.75
CA ILE A 10 6.46 -12.81 44.09
C ILE A 10 7.53 -13.44 44.98
N HIS A 11 7.62 -13.02 46.24
CA HIS A 11 8.63 -13.50 47.17
C HIS A 11 8.50 -15.01 47.43
N LYS A 12 7.28 -15.48 47.70
CA LYS A 12 6.99 -16.90 47.94
C LYS A 12 7.33 -17.77 46.72
N ASN A 13 7.01 -17.29 45.53
CA ASN A 13 7.24 -18.02 44.29
C ASN A 13 8.72 -18.00 43.85
N ILE A 14 9.48 -16.94 44.17
CA ILE A 14 10.94 -16.91 44.02
C ILE A 14 11.58 -18.01 44.89
N ILE A 15 11.23 -18.08 46.17
CA ILE A 15 11.77 -19.09 47.11
C ILE A 15 11.46 -20.51 46.60
N LYS A 16 10.24 -20.73 46.09
CA LYS A 16 9.80 -22.02 45.57
C LYS A 16 10.31 -22.35 44.16
N LYS A 17 11.07 -21.46 43.52
CA LYS A 17 11.52 -21.58 42.12
C LYS A 17 10.34 -21.84 41.15
N ASN A 18 9.18 -21.24 41.42
CA ASN A 18 7.96 -21.45 40.64
C ASN A 18 7.54 -20.18 39.91
N PRO A 19 8.06 -19.91 38.70
CA PRO A 19 7.71 -18.73 37.94
C PRO A 19 6.31 -18.89 37.33
N VAL A 20 5.28 -18.61 38.14
CA VAL A 20 3.86 -18.86 37.83
C VAL A 20 3.38 -18.20 36.53
N ASN A 21 3.96 -17.05 36.15
CA ASN A 21 3.61 -16.38 34.89
C ASN A 21 4.46 -16.83 33.69
N LEU A 22 5.52 -17.62 33.90
CA LEU A 22 6.29 -18.26 32.81
C LEU A 22 5.47 -19.34 32.11
N GLN A 23 4.50 -19.95 32.81
CA GLN A 23 3.59 -20.93 32.22
C GLN A 23 2.60 -20.31 31.20
N LYS A 24 2.46 -18.98 31.19
CA LYS A 24 1.67 -18.25 30.18
C LYS A 24 2.43 -18.05 28.86
N ILE A 25 3.72 -18.38 28.83
CA ILE A 25 4.53 -18.42 27.61
C ILE A 25 4.26 -19.77 26.95
N ASP A 26 3.46 -19.74 25.88
CA ASP A 26 3.07 -20.92 25.13
C ASP A 26 4.27 -21.55 24.39
N GLY A 27 4.06 -22.73 23.80
CA GLY A 27 5.13 -23.50 23.15
C GLY A 27 5.85 -22.76 22.02
N LYS A 28 5.16 -21.88 21.28
CA LYS A 28 5.74 -21.17 20.14
C LYS A 28 6.57 -19.97 20.58
N LEU A 29 6.10 -19.20 21.56
CA LEU A 29 6.97 -18.26 22.25
C LEU A 29 8.20 -18.99 22.82
N ARG A 30 8.06 -20.19 23.39
CA ARG A 30 9.23 -20.95 23.86
C ARG A 30 10.23 -21.30 22.76
N GLU A 31 9.86 -21.55 21.51
CA GLU A 31 10.83 -21.78 20.41
C GLU A 31 11.72 -20.55 20.13
N ILE A 32 11.20 -19.34 20.37
CA ILE A 32 11.99 -18.11 20.23
C ILE A 32 12.85 -17.87 21.46
N TYR A 33 12.23 -18.00 22.63
CA TYR A 33 12.83 -17.75 23.95
C TYR A 33 13.54 -18.99 24.52
N GLU A 34 13.74 -20.03 23.69
CA GLU A 34 14.17 -21.41 24.01
C GLU A 34 15.49 -21.48 24.76
N ASP A 35 16.23 -20.38 24.71
CA ASP A 35 17.49 -20.22 25.42
C ASP A 35 17.38 -20.14 26.93
N ASN A 36 16.15 -20.24 27.47
CA ASN A 36 15.91 -20.19 28.90
C ASN A 36 16.59 -18.96 29.50
N LEU A 37 16.65 -17.85 28.74
CA LEU A 37 17.39 -16.64 29.08
C LEU A 37 17.07 -16.24 30.51
N LEU A 38 15.79 -16.31 30.86
CA LEU A 38 15.30 -16.03 32.19
C LEU A 38 15.80 -17.03 33.25
N GLN A 39 15.83 -18.33 32.96
CA GLN A 39 16.42 -19.34 33.83
C GLN A 39 17.94 -19.13 33.99
N LYS A 40 18.66 -18.79 32.91
CA LYS A 40 20.10 -18.50 32.92
C LYS A 40 20.41 -17.20 33.70
N MET A 41 19.54 -16.19 33.61
CA MET A 41 19.62 -14.95 34.38
C MET A 41 19.36 -15.17 35.87
N LEU A 42 18.45 -16.09 36.20
CA LEU A 42 18.05 -16.42 37.57
C LEU A 42 18.83 -17.61 38.16
N GLU A 43 19.90 -18.06 37.49
CA GLU A 43 20.75 -19.14 37.97
C GLU A 43 21.37 -18.77 39.33
N TYR A 44 21.32 -19.69 40.28
CA TYR A 44 21.77 -19.43 41.64
C TYR A 44 23.29 -19.40 41.73
N ASP A 45 23.96 -20.34 41.04
CA ASP A 45 25.41 -20.41 40.97
C ASP A 45 25.97 -19.21 40.18
N PRO A 46 26.66 -18.24 40.82
CA PRO A 46 27.17 -17.06 40.13
C PRO A 46 28.16 -17.37 39.01
N GLN A 47 28.83 -18.53 39.04
CA GLN A 47 29.77 -18.94 37.98
C GLN A 47 29.04 -19.49 36.75
N LYS A 48 27.81 -19.98 36.91
CA LYS A 48 26.96 -20.49 35.82
C LYS A 48 25.92 -19.47 35.32
N ARG A 49 25.64 -18.45 36.12
CA ARG A 49 24.73 -17.35 35.75
C ARG A 49 25.24 -16.63 34.52
N ILE A 50 24.35 -16.42 33.56
CA ILE A 50 24.68 -15.66 32.35
C ILE A 50 25.13 -14.25 32.72
N THR A 51 26.20 -13.80 32.08
CA THR A 51 26.70 -12.44 32.27
C THR A 51 25.77 -11.44 31.59
N SER A 52 25.83 -10.16 32.00
CA SER A 52 25.10 -9.09 31.32
C SER A 52 25.40 -9.03 29.81
N LYS A 53 26.66 -9.29 29.42
CA LYS A 53 27.06 -9.41 28.00
C LYS A 53 26.33 -10.56 27.31
N GLY A 54 26.28 -11.74 27.94
CA GLY A 54 25.56 -12.89 27.40
C GLY A 54 24.05 -12.64 27.28
N VAL A 55 23.44 -11.92 28.22
CA VAL A 55 22.03 -11.49 28.12
C VAL A 55 21.80 -10.65 26.87
N VAL A 56 22.67 -9.67 26.62
CA VAL A 56 22.58 -8.81 25.42
C VAL A 56 22.72 -9.63 24.13
N GLU A 57 23.65 -10.58 24.08
CA GLU A 57 23.83 -11.46 22.92
C GLU A 57 22.59 -12.34 22.67
N GLN A 58 22.00 -12.91 23.73
CA GLN A 58 20.76 -13.69 23.60
C GLN A 58 19.57 -12.82 23.18
N LEU A 59 19.43 -11.61 23.73
CA LEU A 59 18.37 -10.68 23.31
C LEU A 59 18.50 -10.28 21.84
N LYS A 60 19.72 -10.11 21.32
CA LYS A 60 19.95 -9.89 19.87
C LYS A 60 19.47 -11.08 19.04
N SER A 61 19.83 -12.30 19.43
CA SER A 61 19.38 -13.53 18.77
C SER A 61 17.85 -13.67 18.78
N ILE A 62 17.20 -13.37 19.90
CA ILE A 62 15.73 -13.35 20.02
C ILE A 62 15.12 -12.33 19.06
N ARG A 63 15.67 -11.11 19.02
CA ARG A 63 15.21 -10.05 18.11
C ARG A 63 15.32 -10.47 16.65
N GLU A 64 16.42 -11.13 16.25
CA GLU A 64 16.60 -11.64 14.89
C GLU A 64 15.64 -12.79 14.55
N LYS A 65 15.32 -13.67 15.51
CA LYS A 65 14.28 -14.70 15.33
C LYS A 65 12.90 -14.08 15.15
N LEU A 66 12.52 -13.10 15.97
CA LEU A 66 11.25 -12.38 15.86
C LEU A 66 11.14 -11.64 14.53
N ALA A 67 12.18 -10.92 14.13
CA ALA A 67 12.22 -10.20 12.86
C ALA A 67 12.03 -11.13 11.65
N ARG A 68 12.57 -12.36 11.70
CA ARG A 68 12.33 -13.38 10.68
C ARG A 68 10.87 -13.84 10.64
N LYS A 69 10.21 -14.00 11.79
CA LYS A 69 8.78 -14.35 11.87
C LYS A 69 7.86 -13.21 11.44
N GLU A 70 8.24 -11.96 11.72
CA GLU A 70 7.57 -10.76 11.20
C GLU A 70 7.67 -10.68 9.67
N GLU A 71 8.83 -11.02 9.10
CA GLU A 71 9.00 -11.13 7.65
C GLU A 71 8.18 -12.31 7.07
N GLU A 72 8.16 -13.45 7.75
CA GLU A 72 7.34 -14.60 7.36
C GLU A 72 5.85 -14.23 7.28
N LEU A 73 5.34 -13.44 8.23
CA LEU A 73 3.97 -12.91 8.17
C LEU A 73 3.73 -12.04 6.93
N ARG A 74 4.65 -11.11 6.62
CA ARG A 74 4.53 -10.25 5.44
C ARG A 74 4.58 -11.03 4.13
N GLN A 75 5.46 -12.02 4.04
CA GLN A 75 5.57 -12.90 2.87
C GLN A 75 4.34 -13.79 2.72
N LEU A 76 3.82 -14.32 3.82
CA LEU A 76 2.57 -15.07 3.82
C LEU A 76 1.42 -14.22 3.27
N CYS A 77 1.31 -12.96 3.70
CA CYS A 77 0.33 -11.99 3.22
C CYS A 77 0.51 -11.63 1.73
N ALA A 78 1.76 -11.66 1.24
CA ALA A 78 2.09 -11.44 -0.17
C ALA A 78 1.88 -12.67 -1.06
N SER A 79 1.63 -13.85 -0.48
CA SER A 79 1.48 -15.10 -1.25
C SER A 79 0.04 -15.35 -1.70
N ASP A 80 -0.13 -15.95 -2.88
CA ASP A 80 -1.43 -16.34 -3.44
C ASP A 80 -2.02 -17.62 -2.78
N SER A 81 -1.36 -18.16 -1.74
CA SER A 81 -1.80 -19.37 -1.05
C SER A 81 -3.03 -19.06 -0.18
N GLN A 82 -4.21 -19.37 -0.71
CA GLN A 82 -5.50 -19.13 -0.02
C GLN A 82 -5.77 -20.12 1.11
N VAL A 83 -5.18 -21.31 1.05
CA VAL A 83 -5.44 -22.38 2.01
C VAL A 83 -4.67 -22.09 3.31
N GLU A 84 -5.43 -21.93 4.40
CA GLU A 84 -4.95 -21.75 5.78
C GLU A 84 -4.32 -20.40 6.12
N LEU A 85 -4.53 -19.33 5.35
CA LEU A 85 -3.97 -18.00 5.68
C LEU A 85 -4.29 -17.57 7.12
N VAL A 86 -5.56 -17.65 7.52
CA VAL A 86 -6.04 -17.35 8.89
C VAL A 86 -5.29 -18.21 9.93
N ASN A 87 -5.23 -19.53 9.73
CA ASN A 87 -4.56 -20.45 10.66
C ASN A 87 -3.07 -20.14 10.77
N LYS A 88 -2.40 -19.83 9.66
CA LYS A 88 -0.98 -19.47 9.64
C LYS A 88 -0.72 -18.12 10.32
N ILE A 89 -1.60 -17.13 10.15
CA ILE A 89 -1.53 -15.86 10.88
C ILE A 89 -1.70 -16.10 12.38
N GLN A 90 -2.70 -16.88 12.80
CA GLN A 90 -2.88 -17.26 14.21
C GLN A 90 -1.63 -17.94 14.75
N ASP A 91 -1.08 -18.87 14.00
CA ASP A 91 0.12 -19.60 14.35
C ASP A 91 1.36 -18.70 14.48
N LEU A 92 1.50 -17.70 13.61
CA LEU A 92 2.57 -16.72 13.68
C LEU A 92 2.40 -15.75 14.86
N SER A 93 1.15 -15.36 15.17
CA SER A 93 0.86 -14.45 16.29
C SER A 93 1.30 -15.01 17.65
N ARG A 94 1.29 -16.34 17.80
CA ARG A 94 1.72 -17.05 19.00
C ARG A 94 3.21 -16.89 19.32
N TYR A 95 4.02 -16.43 18.37
CA TYR A 95 5.43 -16.12 18.60
C TYR A 95 5.65 -14.76 19.29
N GLY A 96 4.60 -13.95 19.47
CA GLY A 96 4.72 -12.60 20.04
C GLY A 96 5.40 -11.61 19.09
N ILE A 97 5.21 -11.78 17.79
CA ILE A 97 5.72 -10.89 16.75
C ILE A 97 5.02 -9.52 16.80
N ASN A 98 5.71 -8.48 16.33
CA ASN A 98 5.07 -7.20 16.11
C ASN A 98 4.22 -7.22 14.83
N MET A 99 2.89 -7.18 14.96
CA MET A 99 1.96 -7.15 13.82
C MET A 99 2.14 -5.92 12.92
N ASN A 100 2.75 -4.86 13.45
CA ASN A 100 3.04 -3.61 12.75
C ASN A 100 4.47 -3.53 12.20
N ALA A 101 5.21 -4.64 12.24
CA ALA A 101 6.54 -4.69 11.67
C ALA A 101 6.49 -4.38 10.16
N LYS A 102 7.32 -3.43 9.75
CA LYS A 102 7.43 -2.99 8.36
C LYS A 102 8.62 -3.66 7.68
N GLY A 103 8.45 -4.02 6.40
CA GLY A 103 9.53 -4.47 5.53
C GLY A 103 10.38 -3.30 5.04
N ASN A 104 11.29 -3.58 4.09
CA ASN A 104 12.22 -2.58 3.55
C ASN A 104 11.53 -1.40 2.85
N ASP A 105 10.36 -1.62 2.25
CA ASP A 105 9.56 -0.58 1.59
C ASP A 105 8.59 0.15 2.56
N GLY A 106 8.69 -0.12 3.86
CA GLY A 106 7.77 0.43 4.87
C GLY A 106 6.42 -0.29 4.93
N TRP A 107 6.27 -1.42 4.25
CA TRP A 107 5.00 -2.14 4.17
C TRP A 107 4.76 -3.03 5.38
N ASN A 108 3.56 -2.93 5.95
CA ASN A 108 3.04 -3.90 6.90
C ASN A 108 2.28 -5.03 6.18
N ALA A 109 1.70 -5.96 6.95
CA ALA A 109 0.93 -7.08 6.42
C ALA A 109 -0.26 -6.66 5.53
N LEU A 110 -0.95 -5.56 5.85
CA LEU A 110 -2.07 -5.06 5.05
C LEU A 110 -1.63 -4.59 3.68
N HIS A 111 -0.51 -3.84 3.57
CA HIS A 111 0.03 -3.43 2.26
C HIS A 111 0.33 -4.65 1.39
N SER A 112 0.94 -5.70 1.96
CA SER A 112 1.21 -6.96 1.24
C SER A 112 -0.08 -7.64 0.75
N LEU A 113 -1.12 -7.71 1.59
CA LEU A 113 -2.43 -8.25 1.20
C LEU A 113 -3.06 -7.42 0.07
N CYS A 114 -2.96 -6.10 0.15
CA CYS A 114 -3.55 -5.17 -0.83
C CYS A 114 -2.90 -5.30 -2.21
N ARG A 115 -1.59 -5.56 -2.27
CA ARG A 115 -0.85 -5.64 -3.53
C ARG A 115 -1.04 -6.96 -4.26
N TYR A 116 -0.85 -8.07 -3.55
CA TYR A 116 -0.61 -9.36 -4.18
C TYR A 116 -1.80 -10.30 -4.15
N ASN A 117 -2.91 -9.88 -3.54
CA ASN A 117 -3.96 -10.82 -3.22
C ASN A 117 -5.34 -10.33 -3.63
N SER A 118 -6.05 -11.22 -4.31
CA SER A 118 -7.44 -11.01 -4.72
C SER A 118 -8.34 -11.13 -3.47
N TYR A 119 -9.19 -10.12 -3.22
CA TYR A 119 -9.87 -9.90 -1.92
C TYR A 119 -10.99 -10.89 -1.57
N VAL A 120 -11.49 -11.64 -2.54
CA VAL A 120 -12.48 -12.69 -2.32
C VAL A 120 -11.86 -13.73 -1.38
N ASN A 121 -12.42 -13.88 -0.17
CA ASN A 121 -12.00 -14.76 0.94
C ASN A 121 -10.92 -14.23 1.91
N LYS A 122 -10.68 -12.91 2.01
CA LYS A 122 -9.62 -12.36 2.89
C LYS A 122 -10.05 -11.36 3.95
N ILE A 123 -11.33 -10.99 3.98
CA ILE A 123 -11.90 -10.17 5.06
C ILE A 123 -11.59 -10.80 6.42
N ASP A 124 -11.73 -12.12 6.57
CA ASP A 124 -11.41 -12.83 7.82
C ASP A 124 -9.93 -12.69 8.22
N SER A 125 -9.01 -12.71 7.26
CA SER A 125 -7.58 -12.54 7.53
C SER A 125 -7.25 -11.11 7.96
N ILE A 126 -7.88 -10.11 7.32
CA ILE A 126 -7.71 -8.70 7.68
C ILE A 126 -8.31 -8.42 9.05
N ASN A 127 -9.52 -8.90 9.32
CA ASN A 127 -10.16 -8.79 10.63
C ASN A 127 -9.31 -9.43 11.71
N LEU A 128 -8.78 -10.64 11.48
CA LEU A 128 -7.86 -11.28 12.42
C LEU A 128 -6.60 -10.43 12.65
N LEU A 129 -5.98 -9.88 11.60
CA LEU A 129 -4.81 -9.01 11.77
C LEU A 129 -5.14 -7.77 12.62
N ILE A 130 -6.31 -7.17 12.42
CA ILE A 130 -6.80 -6.03 13.21
C ILE A 130 -7.04 -6.42 14.67
N GLU A 131 -7.68 -7.57 14.92
CA GLU A 131 -7.86 -8.13 16.27
C GLU A 131 -6.51 -8.37 16.98
N LEU A 132 -5.49 -8.73 16.21
CA LEU A 132 -4.11 -8.91 16.69
C LEU A 132 -3.34 -7.58 16.82
N GLY A 133 -3.98 -6.42 16.55
CA GLY A 133 -3.40 -5.10 16.75
C GLY A 133 -2.67 -4.51 15.54
N LEU A 134 -2.97 -4.96 14.33
CA LEU A 134 -2.51 -4.33 13.10
C LEU A 134 -3.06 -2.89 12.98
N ASP A 135 -2.17 -1.96 12.67
CA ASP A 135 -2.47 -0.59 12.30
C ASP A 135 -2.84 -0.50 10.82
N VAL A 136 -4.13 -0.29 10.56
CA VAL A 136 -4.70 -0.12 9.22
C VAL A 136 -4.34 1.21 8.57
N HIS A 137 -3.90 2.20 9.37
CA HIS A 137 -3.55 3.55 8.90
C HIS A 137 -2.05 3.71 8.62
N ALA A 138 -1.25 2.65 8.80
CA ALA A 138 0.16 2.68 8.50
C ALA A 138 0.39 3.08 7.03
N THR A 139 1.46 3.84 6.80
CA THR A 139 1.94 4.21 5.47
C THR A 139 3.26 3.52 5.13
N SER A 140 3.49 3.28 3.84
CA SER A 140 4.79 2.84 3.30
C SER A 140 5.86 3.94 3.39
N ASN A 141 7.10 3.63 3.02
CA ASN A 141 8.20 4.61 3.01
C ASN A 141 7.99 5.77 2.03
N ASN A 142 7.05 5.63 1.09
CA ASN A 142 6.69 6.67 0.13
C ASN A 142 5.37 7.34 0.51
N GLY A 143 4.93 7.26 1.77
CA GLY A 143 3.68 7.87 2.23
C GLY A 143 2.40 7.15 1.80
N ARG A 144 2.48 6.05 1.02
CA ARG A 144 1.28 5.34 0.54
C ARG A 144 0.59 4.56 1.63
N ASN A 145 -0.72 4.77 1.82
CA ASN A 145 -1.58 3.89 2.59
C ASN A 145 -2.04 2.67 1.75
N ALA A 146 -2.79 1.76 2.36
CA ALA A 146 -3.32 0.58 1.68
C ALA A 146 -4.22 0.88 0.46
N LEU A 147 -4.98 1.97 0.45
CA LEU A 147 -5.84 2.35 -0.68
C LEU A 147 -5.01 2.72 -1.92
N HIS A 148 -3.90 3.44 -1.74
CA HIS A 148 -2.95 3.70 -2.83
C HIS A 148 -2.41 2.40 -3.43
N ILE A 149 -2.09 1.40 -2.59
CA ILE A 149 -1.57 0.11 -3.05
C ILE A 149 -2.61 -0.65 -3.87
N VAL A 150 -3.86 -0.72 -3.40
CA VAL A 150 -4.97 -1.37 -4.14
C VAL A 150 -5.16 -0.72 -5.50
N CYS A 151 -5.30 0.61 -5.54
CA CYS A 151 -5.50 1.35 -6.78
C CYS A 151 -4.32 1.19 -7.76
N ARG A 152 -3.09 1.08 -7.26
CA ARG A 152 -1.90 0.97 -8.11
C ARG A 152 -1.69 -0.41 -8.71
N PHE A 153 -1.96 -1.47 -7.94
CA PHE A 153 -1.50 -2.82 -8.29
C PHE A 153 -2.61 -3.84 -8.56
N ASN A 154 -3.87 -3.50 -8.34
CA ASN A 154 -4.98 -4.43 -8.55
C ASN A 154 -5.86 -4.01 -9.74
N SER A 155 -5.86 -4.84 -10.78
CA SER A 155 -6.60 -4.62 -12.02
C SER A 155 -7.76 -5.61 -12.21
N THR A 156 -8.10 -6.39 -11.17
CA THR A 156 -9.13 -7.44 -11.21
C THR A 156 -10.47 -6.95 -10.65
N ALA A 157 -11.56 -7.71 -10.85
CA ALA A 157 -12.89 -7.38 -10.30
C ALA A 157 -12.88 -7.10 -8.79
N ASN A 158 -11.94 -7.73 -8.08
CA ASN A 158 -11.81 -7.64 -6.64
C ASN A 158 -11.29 -6.28 -6.16
N VAL A 159 -10.84 -5.39 -7.06
CA VAL A 159 -10.45 -4.01 -6.72
C VAL A 159 -11.62 -3.24 -6.10
N ILE A 160 -12.84 -3.52 -6.54
CA ILE A 160 -14.07 -2.88 -6.08
C ILE A 160 -14.33 -3.23 -4.60
N ASP A 161 -14.35 -4.52 -4.29
CA ASP A 161 -14.54 -5.02 -2.92
C ASP A 161 -13.41 -4.55 -1.99
N ALA A 162 -12.18 -4.52 -2.51
CA ALA A 162 -11.01 -4.02 -1.80
C ALA A 162 -11.17 -2.57 -1.36
N ILE A 163 -11.51 -1.68 -2.30
CA ILE A 163 -11.71 -0.25 -2.04
C ILE A 163 -12.81 -0.09 -0.98
N GLN A 164 -13.97 -0.73 -1.16
CA GLN A 164 -15.09 -0.64 -0.22
C GLN A 164 -14.69 -1.09 1.19
N MET A 165 -14.03 -2.24 1.31
CA MET A 165 -13.59 -2.77 2.60
C MET A 165 -12.57 -1.85 3.27
N LEU A 166 -11.56 -1.34 2.55
CA LEU A 166 -10.58 -0.41 3.13
C LEU A 166 -11.23 0.88 3.64
N LEU A 167 -12.26 1.37 2.94
CA LEU A 167 -12.99 2.55 3.35
C LEU A 167 -13.90 2.28 4.55
N GLN A 168 -14.47 1.08 4.67
CA GLN A 168 -15.17 0.62 5.88
C GLN A 168 -14.22 0.53 7.09
N LEU A 169 -12.94 0.21 6.85
CA LEU A 169 -11.88 0.23 7.87
C LEU A 169 -11.43 1.66 8.25
N GLY A 170 -12.03 2.70 7.67
CA GLY A 170 -11.75 4.10 7.99
C GLY A 170 -10.45 4.64 7.39
N ILE A 171 -9.92 3.99 6.33
CA ILE A 171 -8.77 4.54 5.62
C ILE A 171 -9.12 5.90 5.01
N ASP A 172 -8.23 6.86 5.18
CA ASP A 172 -8.38 8.18 4.59
C ASP A 172 -8.30 8.10 3.05
N VAL A 173 -9.46 8.28 2.41
CA VAL A 173 -9.64 8.30 0.96
C VAL A 173 -8.86 9.45 0.29
N ASN A 174 -8.61 10.53 1.03
CA ASN A 174 -7.97 11.74 0.55
C ASN A 174 -6.49 11.85 0.98
N ALA A 175 -5.95 10.80 1.59
CA ALA A 175 -4.53 10.73 1.91
C ALA A 175 -3.70 10.96 0.64
N LYS A 176 -2.59 11.68 0.80
CA LYS A 176 -1.59 11.90 -0.24
C LYS A 176 -0.32 11.16 0.12
N ASP A 177 0.29 10.54 -0.87
CA ASP A 177 1.63 9.97 -0.76
C ASP A 177 2.71 11.07 -0.84
N ASP A 178 3.98 10.68 -0.76
CA ASP A 178 5.09 11.65 -0.74
C ASP A 178 5.23 12.43 -2.06
N ASP A 179 4.65 11.93 -3.15
CA ASP A 179 4.57 12.61 -4.44
C ASP A 179 3.35 13.57 -4.50
N GLY A 180 2.58 13.69 -3.41
CA GLY A 180 1.36 14.49 -3.35
C GLY A 180 0.16 13.86 -4.04
N CYS A 181 0.30 12.62 -4.53
CA CYS A 181 -0.71 11.90 -5.28
C CYS A 181 -1.70 11.21 -4.32
N ASN A 182 -2.99 11.27 -4.64
CA ASN A 182 -4.01 10.46 -3.95
C ASN A 182 -4.24 9.12 -4.67
N ALA A 183 -5.12 8.27 -4.13
CA ALA A 183 -5.44 6.97 -4.71
C ALA A 183 -5.96 7.02 -6.16
N LEU A 184 -6.66 8.09 -6.57
CA LEU A 184 -7.17 8.23 -7.94
C LEU A 184 -6.04 8.38 -8.96
N HIS A 185 -4.94 9.07 -8.62
CA HIS A 185 -3.76 9.15 -9.50
C HIS A 185 -3.24 7.74 -9.79
N HIS A 186 -3.03 6.94 -8.74
CA HIS A 186 -2.53 5.56 -8.86
C HIS A 186 -3.49 4.64 -9.60
N LEU A 187 -4.80 4.83 -9.42
CA LEU A 187 -5.82 4.10 -10.17
C LEU A 187 -5.72 4.42 -11.67
N CYS A 188 -5.54 5.69 -12.03
CA CYS A 188 -5.34 6.12 -13.41
C CYS A 188 -3.95 5.77 -13.98
N GLU A 189 -2.95 5.48 -13.16
CA GLU A 189 -1.66 4.91 -13.61
C GLU A 189 -1.75 3.40 -13.93
N ASN A 190 -2.68 2.69 -13.29
CA ASN A 190 -2.90 1.27 -13.52
C ASN A 190 -3.53 1.07 -14.91
N HIS A 191 -2.71 0.58 -15.82
CA HIS A 191 -3.05 0.40 -17.22
C HIS A 191 -3.97 -0.81 -17.40
N SER A 192 -4.98 -0.65 -18.26
CA SER A 192 -5.74 -1.78 -18.81
C SER A 192 -6.66 -2.52 -17.83
N SER A 193 -7.17 -1.86 -16.78
CA SER A 193 -8.22 -2.48 -15.95
C SER A 193 -9.60 -2.31 -16.58
N ALA A 194 -10.27 -3.44 -16.88
CA ALA A 194 -11.68 -3.45 -17.25
C ALA A 194 -12.61 -2.90 -16.15
N TYR A 195 -12.08 -2.66 -14.95
CA TYR A 195 -12.82 -2.20 -13.76
C TYR A 195 -12.44 -0.77 -13.35
N LEU A 196 -11.67 -0.05 -14.18
CA LEU A 196 -11.23 1.32 -13.91
C LEU A 196 -12.42 2.24 -13.62
N ASP A 197 -13.42 2.23 -14.50
CA ASP A 197 -14.59 3.11 -14.41
C ASP A 197 -15.43 2.84 -13.14
N ASP A 198 -15.66 1.57 -12.82
CA ASP A 198 -16.36 1.16 -11.59
C ASP A 198 -15.58 1.57 -10.33
N ALA A 199 -14.25 1.44 -10.35
CA ALA A 199 -13.40 1.85 -9.24
C ALA A 199 -13.40 3.38 -9.06
N ILE A 200 -13.36 4.15 -10.14
CA ILE A 200 -13.51 5.62 -10.13
C ILE A 200 -14.85 6.00 -9.49
N LEU A 201 -15.95 5.36 -9.90
CA LEU A 201 -17.29 5.62 -9.38
C LEU A 201 -17.38 5.36 -7.86
N ILE A 202 -16.74 4.31 -7.36
CA ILE A 202 -16.72 4.00 -5.93
C ILE A 202 -15.88 5.02 -5.15
N LEU A 203 -14.68 5.36 -5.63
CA LEU A 203 -13.84 6.36 -4.97
C LEU A 203 -14.57 7.71 -4.89
N MET A 204 -15.26 8.12 -5.95
CA MET A 204 -16.09 9.32 -5.96
C MET A 204 -17.21 9.24 -4.92
N LYS A 205 -17.98 8.14 -4.89
CA LYS A 205 -19.06 7.96 -3.90
C LYS A 205 -18.56 8.03 -2.46
N CYS A 206 -17.30 7.65 -2.24
CA CYS A 206 -16.65 7.70 -0.94
C CYS A 206 -15.91 9.02 -0.66
N GLY A 207 -16.05 10.03 -1.52
CA GLY A 207 -15.59 11.38 -1.25
C GLY A 207 -14.13 11.64 -1.60
N ILE A 208 -13.55 10.89 -2.56
CA ILE A 208 -12.23 11.23 -3.07
C ILE A 208 -12.24 12.63 -3.72
N ASN A 209 -11.18 13.39 -3.48
CA ASN A 209 -10.96 14.66 -4.15
C ASN A 209 -10.51 14.42 -5.60
N MET A 210 -11.46 14.53 -6.53
CA MET A 210 -11.23 14.40 -7.98
C MET A 210 -10.20 15.39 -8.53
N ASN A 211 -10.04 16.54 -7.86
CA ASN A 211 -9.18 17.64 -8.29
C ASN A 211 -7.90 17.74 -7.44
N ALA A 212 -7.53 16.67 -6.72
CA ALA A 212 -6.23 16.61 -6.08
C ALA A 212 -5.12 16.76 -7.12
N LYS A 213 -4.10 17.53 -6.76
CA LYS A 213 -2.87 17.65 -7.55
C LYS A 213 -1.70 17.01 -6.80
N GLY A 214 -0.87 16.28 -7.55
CA GLY A 214 0.46 15.87 -7.13
C GLY A 214 1.40 17.06 -6.94
N ASN A 215 2.60 16.80 -6.41
CA ASN A 215 3.63 17.81 -6.19
C ASN A 215 4.15 18.43 -7.49
N ASP A 216 4.00 17.73 -8.62
CA ASP A 216 4.30 18.22 -9.96
C ASP A 216 3.13 19.03 -10.59
N GLY A 217 2.02 19.22 -9.86
CA GLY A 217 0.84 19.93 -10.32
C GLY A 217 -0.10 19.10 -11.20
N CYS A 218 0.25 17.85 -11.53
CA CYS A 218 -0.60 16.96 -12.31
C CYS A 218 -1.82 16.52 -11.50
N ASN A 219 -2.96 16.36 -12.17
CA ASN A 219 -4.15 15.69 -11.63
C ASN A 219 -4.29 14.26 -12.21
N ALA A 220 -5.34 13.54 -11.82
CA ALA A 220 -5.57 12.17 -12.29
C ALA A 220 -5.74 12.03 -13.82
N LEU A 221 -6.25 13.05 -14.53
CA LEU A 221 -6.34 13.02 -15.99
C LEU A 221 -4.95 12.99 -16.64
N HIS A 222 -3.96 13.69 -16.08
CA HIS A 222 -2.59 13.61 -16.57
C HIS A 222 -2.04 12.18 -16.41
N SER A 223 -2.28 11.54 -15.26
CA SER A 223 -1.90 10.13 -15.05
C SER A 223 -2.61 9.21 -16.05
N LEU A 224 -3.93 9.37 -16.23
CA LEU A 224 -4.72 8.58 -17.18
C LEU A 224 -4.14 8.70 -18.60
N CYS A 225 -3.95 9.92 -19.08
CA CYS A 225 -3.44 10.20 -20.43
C CYS A 225 -2.00 9.73 -20.65
N ARG A 226 -1.17 9.65 -19.59
CA ARG A 226 0.22 9.20 -19.69
C ARG A 226 0.33 7.68 -19.78
N TYR A 227 -0.47 6.97 -19.00
CA TYR A 227 -0.28 5.53 -18.78
C TYR A 227 -1.32 4.65 -19.48
N ASN A 228 -2.42 5.21 -19.99
CA ASN A 228 -3.45 4.45 -20.69
C ASN A 228 -3.52 4.85 -22.17
N SER A 229 -3.55 3.83 -23.03
CA SER A 229 -3.67 3.98 -24.48
C SER A 229 -4.68 3.01 -25.11
N ASP A 230 -5.47 2.35 -24.27
CA ASP A 230 -6.44 1.33 -24.68
C ASP A 230 -7.72 1.94 -25.23
N VAL A 231 -8.58 1.10 -25.80
CA VAL A 231 -9.90 1.47 -26.37
C VAL A 231 -10.79 2.22 -25.36
N ASN A 232 -10.64 1.95 -24.06
CA ASN A 232 -11.48 2.55 -23.02
C ASN A 232 -11.01 3.94 -22.57
N LEU A 233 -9.85 4.43 -23.03
CA LEU A 233 -9.31 5.73 -22.61
C LEU A 233 -10.34 6.87 -22.75
N ILE A 234 -11.08 6.88 -23.86
CA ILE A 234 -12.05 7.93 -24.16
C ILE A 234 -13.21 7.92 -23.16
N ASP A 235 -13.72 6.74 -22.83
CA ASP A 235 -14.85 6.61 -21.91
C ASP A 235 -14.43 6.93 -20.48
N SER A 236 -13.23 6.52 -20.05
CA SER A 236 -12.67 6.93 -18.75
C SER A 236 -12.40 8.44 -18.67
N ILE A 237 -11.97 9.10 -19.75
CA ILE A 237 -11.85 10.57 -19.79
C ILE A 237 -13.22 11.21 -19.57
N LYS A 238 -14.25 10.80 -20.33
CA LYS A 238 -15.61 11.34 -20.18
C LYS A 238 -16.12 11.15 -18.77
N LEU A 239 -15.97 9.96 -18.21
CA LEU A 239 -16.38 9.64 -16.85
C LEU A 239 -15.72 10.58 -15.83
N LEU A 240 -14.41 10.79 -15.91
CA LEU A 240 -13.72 11.70 -15.00
C LEU A 240 -14.29 13.12 -15.08
N ILE A 241 -14.57 13.62 -16.28
CA ILE A 241 -15.15 14.96 -16.48
C ILE A 241 -16.58 15.04 -15.95
N GLU A 242 -17.41 14.03 -16.21
CA GLU A 242 -18.77 13.93 -15.67
C GLU A 242 -18.79 13.93 -14.12
N LEU A 243 -17.75 13.37 -13.50
CA LEU A 243 -17.56 13.36 -12.06
C LEU A 243 -16.90 14.63 -11.50
N GLY A 244 -16.71 15.66 -12.33
CA GLY A 244 -16.24 16.98 -11.92
C GLY A 244 -14.73 17.15 -11.82
N LEU A 245 -13.95 16.29 -12.51
CA LEU A 245 -12.52 16.52 -12.67
C LEU A 245 -12.26 17.73 -13.58
N ASP A 246 -11.32 18.57 -13.19
CA ASP A 246 -10.86 19.74 -13.94
C ASP A 246 -10.00 19.32 -15.14
N VAL A 247 -10.62 19.35 -16.32
CA VAL A 247 -9.96 19.06 -17.60
C VAL A 247 -8.91 20.09 -17.99
N HIS A 248 -8.98 21.31 -17.45
CA HIS A 248 -8.10 22.42 -17.78
C HIS A 248 -6.91 22.54 -16.83
N ALA A 249 -6.77 21.60 -15.88
CA ALA A 249 -5.62 21.59 -14.98
C ALA A 249 -4.31 21.52 -15.78
N THR A 250 -3.31 22.27 -15.31
CA THR A 250 -1.95 22.20 -15.80
C THR A 250 -1.00 21.75 -14.70
N SER A 251 0.05 21.02 -15.10
CA SER A 251 1.21 20.74 -14.26
C SER A 251 2.00 22.02 -13.95
N ASN A 252 2.94 21.93 -13.02
CA ASN A 252 3.86 23.01 -12.68
C ASN A 252 4.77 23.43 -13.84
N LYS A 253 4.87 22.60 -14.88
CA LYS A 253 5.61 22.91 -16.11
C LYS A 253 4.72 23.48 -17.22
N GLY A 254 3.46 23.80 -16.91
CA GLY A 254 2.49 24.27 -17.91
C GLY A 254 1.90 23.16 -18.79
N TRP A 255 2.15 21.89 -18.51
CA TRP A 255 1.61 20.80 -19.33
C TRP A 255 0.14 20.59 -19.02
N ASN A 256 -0.71 20.59 -20.05
CA ASN A 256 -2.09 20.11 -19.97
C ASN A 256 -2.20 18.66 -20.47
N ALA A 257 -3.40 18.08 -20.44
CA ALA A 257 -3.63 16.71 -20.90
C ALA A 257 -3.24 16.49 -22.39
N LEU A 258 -3.39 17.49 -23.28
CA LEU A 258 -2.96 17.36 -24.68
C LEU A 258 -1.44 17.19 -24.81
N HIS A 259 -0.65 17.92 -24.03
CA HIS A 259 0.82 17.74 -24.00
C HIS A 259 1.16 16.30 -23.62
N ILE A 260 0.49 15.75 -22.60
CA ILE A 260 0.72 14.39 -22.13
C ILE A 260 0.36 13.36 -23.20
N VAL A 261 -0.85 13.44 -23.78
CA VAL A 261 -1.29 12.50 -24.83
C VAL A 261 -0.36 12.53 -26.03
N CYS A 262 0.01 13.73 -26.51
CA CYS A 262 0.91 13.89 -27.65
C CYS A 262 2.34 13.39 -27.36
N ARG A 263 2.80 13.50 -26.10
CA ARG A 263 4.13 13.08 -25.71
C ARG A 263 4.25 11.57 -25.49
N PHE A 264 3.27 10.96 -24.83
CA PHE A 264 3.44 9.62 -24.26
C PHE A 264 2.59 8.55 -24.94
N ASN A 265 1.64 8.92 -25.81
CA ASN A 265 0.77 7.97 -26.47
C ASN A 265 1.07 7.87 -27.96
N SER A 266 1.28 6.63 -28.44
CA SER A 266 1.58 6.34 -29.84
C SER A 266 0.61 5.36 -30.51
N THR A 267 -0.53 5.06 -29.88
CA THR A 267 -1.50 4.11 -30.42
C THR A 267 -2.45 4.76 -31.43
N ALA A 268 -3.18 3.94 -32.20
CA ALA A 268 -4.16 4.42 -33.18
C ALA A 268 -5.25 5.32 -32.54
N ASN A 269 -5.55 5.12 -31.25
CA ASN A 269 -6.58 5.85 -30.52
C ASN A 269 -6.12 7.24 -30.07
N VAL A 270 -4.84 7.59 -30.25
CA VAL A 270 -4.31 8.92 -29.86
C VAL A 270 -5.05 10.05 -30.57
N ILE A 271 -5.46 9.85 -31.83
CA ILE A 271 -6.19 10.86 -32.62
C ILE A 271 -7.56 11.13 -32.00
N GLU A 272 -8.29 10.08 -31.63
CA GLU A 272 -9.61 10.21 -30.99
C GLU A 272 -9.48 10.88 -29.61
N ALA A 273 -8.43 10.56 -28.85
CA ALA A 273 -8.16 11.20 -27.57
C ALA A 273 -7.84 12.69 -27.72
N ILE A 274 -7.00 13.07 -28.70
CA ILE A 274 -6.72 14.47 -29.03
C ILE A 274 -8.02 15.19 -29.41
N GLN A 275 -8.81 14.63 -30.32
CA GLN A 275 -10.07 15.23 -30.75
C GLN A 275 -11.06 15.42 -29.59
N MET A 276 -11.18 14.43 -28.69
CA MET A 276 -12.01 14.52 -27.50
C MET A 276 -11.52 15.66 -26.58
N LEU A 277 -10.22 15.73 -26.29
CA LEU A 277 -9.65 16.78 -25.44
C LEU A 277 -9.81 18.18 -26.05
N LEU A 278 -9.73 18.31 -27.37
CA LEU A 278 -10.04 19.56 -28.09
C LEU A 278 -11.53 19.93 -27.98
N GLN A 279 -12.43 18.96 -28.11
CA GLN A 279 -13.87 19.16 -27.91
C GLN A 279 -14.21 19.60 -26.48
N LEU A 280 -13.44 19.13 -25.50
CA LEU A 280 -13.52 19.56 -24.10
C LEU A 280 -12.91 20.96 -23.86
N GLY A 281 -12.42 21.62 -24.90
CA GLY A 281 -11.93 23.00 -24.84
C GLY A 281 -10.53 23.14 -24.24
N ILE A 282 -9.72 22.08 -24.21
CA ILE A 282 -8.32 22.20 -23.81
C ILE A 282 -7.59 23.08 -24.82
N ASP A 283 -6.85 24.07 -24.32
CA ASP A 283 -6.07 24.98 -25.17
C ASP A 283 -4.93 24.22 -25.87
N VAL A 284 -5.10 24.05 -27.18
CA VAL A 284 -4.13 23.44 -28.10
C VAL A 284 -2.85 24.25 -28.26
N ASN A 285 -2.95 25.57 -28.03
CA ASN A 285 -1.84 26.51 -28.16
C ASN A 285 -1.14 26.79 -26.83
N ALA A 286 -1.61 26.21 -25.73
CA ALA A 286 -0.95 26.31 -24.43
C ALA A 286 0.52 25.89 -24.60
N LYS A 287 1.40 26.67 -23.96
CA LYS A 287 2.84 26.44 -23.98
C LYS A 287 3.30 26.00 -22.61
N ASP A 288 4.15 24.99 -22.59
CA ASP A 288 4.92 24.63 -21.42
C ASP A 288 6.06 25.64 -21.14
N ASP A 289 6.80 25.39 -20.07
CA ASP A 289 7.94 26.23 -19.66
C ASP A 289 9.05 26.33 -20.73
N ASP A 290 9.14 25.36 -21.63
CA ASP A 290 10.10 25.34 -22.74
C ASP A 290 9.55 26.10 -23.97
N GLY A 291 8.32 26.62 -23.90
CA GLY A 291 7.63 27.30 -25.00
C GLY A 291 7.02 26.34 -26.03
N CYS A 292 7.03 25.04 -25.76
CA CYS A 292 6.50 23.99 -26.62
C CYS A 292 5.00 23.81 -26.36
N ASN A 293 4.24 23.61 -27.43
CA ASN A 293 2.84 23.20 -27.35
C ASN A 293 2.68 21.70 -27.63
N ALA A 294 1.45 21.17 -27.54
CA ALA A 294 1.15 19.77 -27.78
C ALA A 294 1.64 19.25 -29.15
N LEU A 295 1.58 20.08 -30.21
CA LEU A 295 2.05 19.70 -31.55
C LEU A 295 3.58 19.51 -31.60
N HIS A 296 4.36 20.31 -30.87
CA HIS A 296 5.81 20.10 -30.77
C HIS A 296 6.12 18.72 -30.19
N HIS A 297 5.45 18.36 -29.09
CA HIS A 297 5.59 17.05 -28.44
C HIS A 297 5.10 15.89 -29.32
N LEU A 298 4.05 16.11 -30.11
CA LEU A 298 3.54 15.13 -31.06
C LEU A 298 4.58 14.84 -32.16
N CYS A 299 5.13 15.89 -32.78
CA CYS A 299 6.14 15.79 -33.83
C CYS A 299 7.46 15.16 -33.32
N GLU A 300 7.84 15.38 -32.06
CA GLU A 300 9.01 14.74 -31.47
C GLU A 300 8.84 13.22 -31.29
N ASN A 301 7.63 12.74 -30.99
CA ASN A 301 7.38 11.32 -30.75
C ASN A 301 6.92 10.53 -31.98
N HIS A 302 6.42 11.20 -33.01
CA HIS A 302 5.82 10.56 -34.17
C HIS A 302 6.52 10.97 -35.47
N SER A 303 7.23 10.03 -36.08
CA SER A 303 7.87 10.23 -37.40
C SER A 303 6.88 10.21 -38.58
N SER A 304 5.57 10.14 -38.34
CA SER A 304 4.57 9.87 -39.39
C SER A 304 3.70 11.08 -39.72
N ALA A 305 3.57 11.37 -41.02
CA ALA A 305 2.89 12.54 -41.57
C ALA A 305 1.35 12.59 -41.32
N ASN A 306 0.74 11.51 -40.84
CA ASN A 306 -0.71 11.38 -40.72
C ASN A 306 -1.30 11.98 -39.43
N LEU A 307 -0.47 12.38 -38.47
CA LEU A 307 -0.91 12.87 -37.16
C LEU A 307 -1.01 14.41 -37.08
N VAL A 308 -0.36 15.14 -37.98
CA VAL A 308 -0.47 16.61 -38.04
C VAL A 308 -1.91 17.06 -38.37
N GLY A 309 -2.72 16.20 -39.01
CA GLY A 309 -4.14 16.48 -39.26
C GLY A 309 -5.07 16.23 -38.07
N ALA A 310 -4.56 15.77 -36.92
CA ALA A 310 -5.36 15.48 -35.73
C ALA A 310 -5.47 16.65 -34.74
N ILE A 311 -4.56 17.64 -34.84
CA ILE A 311 -4.50 18.87 -34.03
C ILE A 311 -4.94 20.06 -34.89
#